data_AF-A0A8J2TEQ0-F1
#
_entry.id   AF-A0A8J2TEQ0-F1
#
_cell.length_a   1.000
_cell.length_b   1.000
_cell.length_c   1.000
_cell.angle_alpha   90.00
_cell.angle_beta   90.00
_cell.angle_gamma   90.00
#
_symmetry.space_group_name_H-M   'P 1'
#
loop_
_entity.id
_entity.type
_entity.pdbx_description
1 polymer ?
#
loop_
_entity_poly.entity_id
_entity_poly.type
_entity_poly.pdbx_seq_one_letter_code
_entity_poly.pdbx_strand_id
1 'polypeptide(L)'
;MATLILENLPDELVEQIQQLAQKHDRSINEQVINILTQAVEKPQKPLNFLISPETDPTWEERRKAVPQLQAEIEQRRKQRRKQRQNDIQRLDSTELLREDRDR
;
A
#
# COMPACT_ATOMS: atom_id res chain seq x y z
N MET A 1 18.36 -36.85 -6.51
CA MET A 1 18.69 -35.64 -5.74
C MET A 1 18.57 -34.46 -6.69
N ALA A 2 17.75 -33.47 -6.36
CA ALA A 2 17.66 -32.24 -7.15
C ALA A 2 18.65 -31.22 -6.57
N THR A 3 19.42 -30.57 -7.43
CA THR A 3 20.33 -29.48 -7.05
C THR A 3 19.74 -28.17 -7.56
N LEU A 4 19.54 -27.22 -6.64
CA LEU A 4 19.08 -25.87 -6.97
C LEU A 4 20.30 -24.94 -6.97
N ILE A 5 20.55 -24.27 -8.09
CA ILE A 5 21.59 -23.24 -8.21
C ILE A 5 20.87 -21.89 -8.26
N LEU A 6 21.19 -21.02 -7.32
CA LEU A 6 20.67 -19.65 -7.27
C LEU A 6 21.77 -18.71 -7.71
N GLU A 7 21.63 -18.13 -8.90
CA GLU A 7 22.57 -17.16 -9.46
C GLU A 7 22.02 -15.74 -9.28
N ASN A 8 22.91 -14.76 -9.14
CA ASN A 8 22.58 -13.33 -9.00
C ASN A 8 21.71 -12.98 -7.78
N LEU A 9 21.99 -13.61 -6.62
CA LEU A 9 21.41 -13.16 -5.36
C LEU A 9 22.07 -11.85 -4.92
N PRO A 10 21.29 -10.85 -4.48
CA PRO A 10 21.84 -9.64 -3.88
C PRO A 10 22.68 -9.97 -2.65
N ASP A 11 23.85 -9.33 -2.50
CA ASP A 11 24.77 -9.57 -1.38
C ASP A 11 24.07 -9.40 -0.01
N GLU A 12 23.20 -8.39 0.10
CA GLU A 12 22.41 -8.13 1.31
C GLU A 12 21.50 -9.32 1.69
N LEU A 13 20.92 -10.00 0.70
CA LEU A 13 20.08 -11.18 0.94
C LEU A 13 20.93 -12.38 1.42
N VAL A 14 22.13 -12.54 0.87
CA VAL A 14 23.06 -13.58 1.29
C VAL A 14 23.47 -13.37 2.75
N GLU A 15 23.80 -12.14 3.13
CA GLU A 15 24.12 -11.80 4.52
C GLU A 15 22.96 -12.09 5.48
N GLN A 16 21.73 -11.71 5.12
CA GLN A 16 20.54 -11.98 5.94
C GLN A 16 20.30 -13.49 6.12
N ILE A 17 20.45 -14.29 5.06
CA ILE A 17 20.32 -15.74 5.14
C ILE A 17 21.43 -16.33 6.03
N GLN A 18 22.65 -15.82 5.94
CA GLN A 18 23.77 -16.27 6.77
C GLN A 18 23.56 -15.95 8.25
N GLN A 19 23.07 -14.74 8.58
CA GLN A 19 22.72 -14.37 9.94
C GLN A 19 21.58 -15.23 10.50
N LEU A 20 20.56 -15.52 9.68
CA LEU A 20 19.49 -16.44 10.06
C LEU A 20 20.00 -17.85 10.30
N ALA A 21 20.90 -18.35 9.45
CA ALA A 21 21.51 -19.66 9.61
C ALA A 21 22.31 -19.75 10.92
N GLN A 22 23.11 -18.73 11.24
CA GLN A 22 23.85 -18.64 12.51
C GLN A 22 22.91 -18.60 13.72
N LYS A 23 21.83 -17.82 13.65
CA LYS A 23 20.85 -17.71 14.75
C LYS A 23 20.12 -19.03 15.04
N HIS A 24 19.98 -19.88 14.04
CA HIS A 24 19.28 -21.16 14.16
C HIS A 24 20.22 -22.36 14.26
N ASP A 25 21.54 -22.13 14.40
CA ASP A 25 22.60 -23.17 14.43
C ASP A 25 22.51 -24.15 13.26
N ARG A 26 22.21 -23.62 12.06
CA ARG A 26 22.00 -24.41 10.84
C ARG A 26 23.02 -24.04 9.77
N SER A 27 23.24 -24.98 8.86
CA SER A 27 23.98 -24.65 7.64
C SER A 27 23.16 -23.70 6.75
N ILE A 28 23.85 -22.93 5.90
CA ILE A 28 23.21 -22.02 4.94
C ILE A 28 22.25 -22.80 4.03
N ASN A 29 22.66 -23.98 3.55
CA ASN A 29 21.85 -24.82 2.68
C ASN A 29 20.56 -25.29 3.38
N GLU A 30 20.64 -25.74 4.63
CA GLU A 30 19.46 -26.15 5.40
C GLU A 30 18.52 -24.96 5.68
N GLN A 31 19.08 -23.79 5.93
CA GLN A 31 18.29 -22.59 6.14
C GLN A 31 17.56 -22.16 4.86
N VAL A 32 18.21 -22.23 3.70
CA VAL A 32 17.58 -21.97 2.40
C VAL A 32 16.46 -22.98 2.14
N ILE A 33 16.71 -24.27 2.37
CA ILE A 33 15.68 -25.32 2.24
C ILE A 33 14.50 -25.01 3.15
N ASN A 34 14.73 -24.67 4.42
CA ASN A 34 13.68 -24.35 5.38
C ASN A 34 12.85 -23.13 4.95
N ILE A 35 13.48 -22.07 4.43
CA ILE A 35 12.78 -20.90 3.90
C ILE A 35 11.89 -21.29 2.72
N LEU A 36 12.42 -22.10 1.79
CA LEU A 36 11.66 -22.59 0.63
C LEU A 36 10.49 -23.47 1.07
N THR A 37 10.70 -24.38 2.01
CA THR A 37 9.64 -25.23 2.57
C THR A 37 8.55 -24.40 3.22
N GLN A 38 8.92 -23.39 4.02
CA GLN A 38 7.95 -22.48 4.64
C GLN A 38 7.17 -21.66 3.60
N ALA A 39 7.82 -21.22 2.52
CA ALA A 39 7.16 -20.49 1.44
C ALA A 39 6.16 -21.36 0.68
N VAL A 40 6.43 -22.66 0.54
CA VAL A 40 5.53 -23.63 -0.11
C VAL A 40 4.37 -24.03 0.81
N GLU A 41 4.64 -24.29 2.09
CA GLU A 41 3.63 -24.73 3.07
C GLU A 41 2.71 -23.59 3.52
N LYS A 42 3.27 -22.37 3.63
CA LYS A 42 2.55 -21.15 3.97
C LYS A 42 2.76 -20.17 2.82
N PRO A 43 2.11 -20.39 1.66
CA PRO A 43 2.07 -19.36 0.65
C PRO A 43 1.56 -18.11 1.35
N GLN A 44 2.39 -17.06 1.36
CA GLN A 44 2.00 -15.78 1.94
C GLN A 44 0.62 -15.47 1.39
N LYS A 45 -0.31 -15.13 2.30
CA LYS A 45 -1.71 -14.78 1.95
C LYS A 45 -1.64 -14.01 0.64
N PRO A 46 -2.24 -14.51 -0.46
CA PRO A 46 -2.16 -13.79 -1.72
C PRO A 46 -2.56 -12.36 -1.39
N LEU A 47 -1.72 -11.39 -1.75
CA LEU A 47 -2.12 -10.00 -1.65
C LEU A 47 -3.49 -9.95 -2.33
N ASN A 48 -4.52 -9.56 -1.58
CA ASN A 48 -5.93 -9.59 -2.00
C ASN A 48 -6.19 -8.54 -3.11
N PHE A 49 -5.35 -8.50 -4.14
CA PHE A 49 -5.53 -7.74 -5.36
C PHE A 49 -6.51 -8.45 -6.31
N LEU A 50 -6.77 -9.74 -6.08
CA LEU A 50 -7.74 -10.54 -6.83
C LEU A 50 -8.96 -10.82 -5.96
N ILE A 51 -9.74 -9.77 -5.66
CA ILE A 51 -11.11 -9.93 -5.13
C ILE A 51 -11.96 -10.42 -6.32
N SER A 52 -11.85 -11.70 -6.62
CA SER A 52 -12.65 -12.39 -7.65
C SER A 52 -13.94 -12.92 -7.01
N PRO A 53 -15.09 -12.92 -7.70
CA PRO A 53 -16.37 -13.39 -7.16
C PRO A 53 -16.33 -14.85 -6.67
N GLU A 54 -15.37 -15.64 -7.16
CA GLU A 54 -15.20 -17.05 -6.78
C GLU A 54 -14.56 -17.26 -5.40
N THR A 55 -13.89 -16.23 -4.87
CA THR A 55 -13.03 -16.35 -3.67
C THR A 55 -13.54 -15.63 -2.43
N ASP A 56 -14.49 -14.69 -2.57
CA ASP A 56 -15.00 -13.92 -1.42
C ASP A 56 -16.55 -13.88 -1.43
N PRO A 57 -17.23 -14.48 -0.44
CA PRO A 57 -18.69 -14.45 -0.35
C PRO A 57 -19.26 -13.03 -0.15
N THR A 58 -18.42 -12.07 0.28
CA THR A 58 -18.81 -10.67 0.47
C THR A 58 -18.58 -9.79 -0.78
N TRP A 59 -18.13 -10.39 -1.89
CA TRP A 59 -17.81 -9.67 -3.12
C TRP A 59 -18.98 -8.83 -3.67
N GLU A 60 -20.18 -9.41 -3.70
CA GLU A 60 -21.37 -8.72 -4.22
C GLU A 60 -21.77 -7.52 -3.35
N GLU A 61 -21.67 -7.66 -2.03
CA GLU A 61 -21.98 -6.59 -1.08
C GLU A 61 -20.99 -5.43 -1.24
N ARG A 62 -19.70 -5.74 -1.36
CA ARG A 62 -18.66 -4.73 -1.60
C ARG A 62 -18.84 -4.04 -2.94
N ARG A 63 -19.15 -4.79 -4.01
CA ARG A 63 -19.42 -4.22 -5.34
C ARG A 63 -20.61 -3.25 -5.31
N LYS A 64 -21.68 -3.59 -4.58
CA LYS A 64 -22.85 -2.70 -4.38
C LYS A 64 -22.50 -1.44 -3.57
N ALA A 65 -21.50 -1.52 -2.68
CA ALA A 65 -21.04 -0.37 -1.89
C ALA A 65 -20.12 0.60 -2.67
N VAL A 66 -19.47 0.16 -3.76
CA VAL A 66 -18.53 1.01 -4.53
C VAL A 66 -19.17 2.31 -5.04
N PRO A 67 -20.37 2.31 -5.67
CA PRO A 67 -21.00 3.55 -6.12
C PRO A 67 -21.29 4.54 -4.98
N GLN A 68 -21.64 4.02 -3.79
CA GLN A 68 -21.90 4.85 -2.61
C GLN A 68 -20.63 5.53 -2.11
N LEU A 69 -19.52 4.78 -2.03
CA LEU A 69 -18.21 5.32 -1.66
C LEU A 69 -17.71 6.35 -2.67
N GLN A 70 -17.91 6.12 -3.97
CA GLN A 70 -17.56 7.08 -5.01
C GLN A 70 -18.35 8.38 -4.87
N ALA A 71 -19.67 8.29 -4.67
CA ALA A 71 -20.53 9.45 -4.45
C ALA A 71 -20.10 10.23 -3.19
N GLU A 72 -19.77 9.55 -2.09
CA GLU A 72 -19.31 10.19 -0.87
C GLU A 72 -17.97 10.93 -1.08
N ILE A 73 -17.02 10.31 -1.77
CA ILE A 73 -15.74 10.92 -2.12
C ILE A 73 -15.95 12.17 -2.98
N GLU A 74 -16.83 12.12 -3.96
CA GLU A 74 -17.17 13.27 -4.80
C GLU A 74 -17.78 14.42 -4.00
N GLN A 75 -18.73 14.12 -3.11
CA GLN A 75 -19.35 15.13 -2.25
C GLN A 75 -18.32 15.80 -1.34
N ARG A 76 -17.45 14.99 -0.71
CA ARG A 76 -16.38 15.51 0.15
C ARG A 76 -15.39 16.38 -0.62
N ARG A 77 -15.09 16.04 -1.89
CA ARG A 77 -14.25 16.87 -2.78
C ARG A 77 -14.94 18.18 -3.15
N LYS A 78 -16.24 18.15 -3.48
CA LYS A 78 -17.04 19.35 -3.78
C LYS A 78 -17.11 20.30 -2.58
N GLN A 79 -17.34 19.78 -1.38
CA GLN A 79 -17.36 20.58 -0.14
C GLN A 79 -16.02 21.27 0.11
N ARG A 80 -14.91 20.54 0.00
CA ARG A 80 -13.56 21.13 0.16
C ARG A 80 -13.25 22.20 -0.88
N ARG A 81 -13.71 22.03 -2.13
CA ARG A 81 -13.56 23.05 -3.17
C ARG A 81 -14.34 24.33 -2.83
N LYS A 82 -15.58 24.19 -2.35
CA LYS A 82 -16.39 25.34 -1.89
C LYS A 82 -15.76 26.06 -0.69
N GLN A 83 -15.26 25.30 0.30
CA GLN A 83 -14.54 25.88 1.44
C GLN A 83 -13.31 26.66 0.99
N ARG A 84 -12.46 26.06 0.13
CA ARG A 84 -11.30 26.77 -0.43
C ARG A 84 -11.67 28.01 -1.25
N GLN A 85 -12.76 27.98 -2.01
CA GLN A 85 -13.22 29.16 -2.74
C GLN A 85 -13.64 30.30 -1.80
N ASN A 86 -14.36 29.98 -0.71
CA ASN A 86 -14.73 30.96 0.30
C ASN A 86 -13.49 31.50 1.04
N ASP A 87 -12.50 30.65 1.33
CA ASP A 87 -11.24 31.07 1.95
C ASP A 87 -10.41 31.97 1.02
N ILE A 88 -10.38 31.68 -0.29
CA ILE A 88 -9.69 32.52 -1.29
C ILE A 88 -10.39 33.87 -1.46
N GLN A 89 -11.73 33.92 -1.45
CA GLN A 89 -12.47 35.19 -1.47
C GLN A 89 -12.24 36.03 -0.20
N ARG A 90 -12.01 35.40 0.96
CA ARG A 90 -11.60 36.10 2.20
C ARG A 90 -10.15 36.58 2.18
N LEU A 91 -9.33 36.03 1.30
CA LEU A 91 -7.95 36.43 1.03
C LEU A 91 -7.85 37.40 -0.15
N ASP A 92 -8.94 38.09 -0.51
CA ASP A 92 -8.89 39.18 -1.49
C ASP A 92 -8.12 40.36 -0.89
N SER A 93 -6.79 40.22 -0.94
CA SER A 93 -5.76 41.16 -0.51
C SER A 93 -5.87 42.55 -1.17
N THR A 94 -6.82 42.72 -2.08
CA THR A 94 -7.19 44.01 -2.66
C THR A 94 -8.03 44.90 -1.73
N GLU A 95 -8.64 44.36 -0.65
CA GLU A 95 -9.31 45.19 0.37
C GLU A 95 -8.32 46.07 1.15
N LEU A 96 -7.22 45.50 1.65
CA LEU A 96 -6.18 46.25 2.37
C LEU A 96 -5.49 47.30 1.49
N LEU A 97 -5.33 47.01 0.20
CA LEU A 97 -4.74 47.94 -0.78
C LEU A 97 -5.68 49.08 -1.18
N ARG A 98 -7.00 48.93 -1.01
CA ARG A 98 -7.97 50.02 -1.23
C ARG A 98 -8.04 50.93 -0.01
N GLU A 99 -8.00 50.38 1.20
CA GLU A 99 -8.09 51.13 2.45
C GLU A 99 -6.91 52.11 2.67
N ASP A 100 -5.71 51.76 2.19
CA ASP A 100 -4.52 52.63 2.24
C ASP A 100 -4.52 53.72 1.15
N ARG A 101 -5.34 53.55 0.10
CA ARG A 101 -5.42 54.50 -1.03
C ARG A 101 -6.44 55.62 -0.80
N ASP A 102 -7.37 55.41 0.13
CA ASP A 102 -8.42 56.36 0.52
C ASP A 102 -8.05 57.18 1.78
N ARG A 103 -6.81 57.08 2.27
CA ARG A 103 -6.22 57.95 3.32
C ARG A 103 -5.30 59.01 2.72
#